data_AF-A0A928RET1-F1
#
_entry.id   AF-A0A928RET1-F1
#
_cell.length_a   1.000
_cell.length_b   1.000
_cell.length_c   1.000
_cell.angle_alpha   90.00
_cell.angle_beta   90.00
_cell.angle_gamma   90.00
#
_symmetry.space_group_name_H-M   'P 1'
#
loop_
_entity.id
_entity.type
_entity.pdbx_description
1 polymer ?
#
loop_
_entity_poly.entity_id
_entity_poly.type
_entity_poly.pdbx_seq_one_letter_code
_entity_poly.pdbx_strand_id
1 'polypeptide(L)' 'MIYFDESNIIDRANKGMELKKISLTDEVCPLSEGTPHDYYSNGDYWWPDPTKKDGLPYLRRDGQSNPNAFLLIGS' A
#
# COMPACT_ATOMS: atom_id res chain seq x y z
N MET A 1 34.18 0.91 11.63
CA MET A 1 33.90 2.33 11.34
C MET A 1 32.55 2.38 10.64
N ILE A 2 31.51 2.90 11.30
CA ILE A 2 30.17 3.01 10.72
C ILE A 2 30.20 4.21 9.78
N TYR A 3 29.95 3.99 8.49
CA TYR A 3 29.88 5.05 7.50
C TYR A 3 28.49 5.69 7.60
N PHE A 4 28.44 6.94 8.07
CA PHE A 4 27.20 7.71 8.17
C PHE A 4 27.12 8.62 6.95
N ASP A 5 26.26 8.25 5.99
CA ASP A 5 26.09 9.02 4.75
C ASP A 5 25.11 10.17 4.98
N GLU A 6 25.63 11.26 5.57
CA GLU A 6 24.87 12.49 5.84
C GLU A 6 24.23 13.07 4.57
N SER A 7 24.92 12.94 3.43
CA SER A 7 24.46 13.48 2.15
C SER A 7 23.20 12.79 1.66
N ASN A 8 23.16 11.45 1.77
CA ASN A 8 21.99 10.65 1.41
C ASN A 8 20.81 10.93 2.35
N ILE A 9 21.07 11.12 3.64
CA ILE A 9 20.03 11.44 4.63
C ILE A 9 19.38 12.79 4.32
N ILE A 10 20.19 13.82 4.04
CA ILE A 10 19.70 15.17 3.71
C ILE A 10 18.94 15.15 2.38
N ASP A 11 19.42 14.44 1.36
CA ASP A 11 18.73 14.31 0.06
C ASP A 11 17.35 13.63 0.21
N ARG A 12 17.27 12.55 0.99
CA ARG A 12 15.99 11.88 1.30
C ARG A 12 15.04 12.77 2.10
N ALA A 13 15.56 13.57 3.03
CA ALA A 13 14.75 14.51 3.80
C ALA A 13 14.17 15.62 2.90
N ASN A 14 14.99 16.18 2.01
CA ASN A 14 14.53 17.20 1.05
C ASN A 14 13.45 16.64 0.12
N LYS A 15 13.65 15.43 -0.42
CA LYS A 15 12.63 14.74 -1.22
C LYS A 15 11.34 14.52 -0.43
N GLY A 16 11.44 14.15 0.85
CA GLY A 16 10.30 13.97 1.73
C GLY A 16 9.48 15.25 1.97
N MET A 17 10.13 16.41 1.98
CA MET A 17 9.46 17.71 2.13
C MET A 17 8.62 18.09 0.91
N GLU A 18 8.97 17.57 -0.28
CA GLU A 18 8.25 17.80 -1.54
C GLU A 18 7.07 16.82 -1.73
N LEU A 19 7.04 15.71 -0.97
CA LEU A 19 5.95 14.74 -1.07
C LEU A 19 4.64 15.35 -0.60
N LYS A 20 3.60 15.17 -1.42
CA LYS A 20 2.23 15.49 -1.03
C LYS A 20 1.86 14.61 0.16
N LYS A 21 1.44 15.25 1.27
CA LYS A 21 0.90 14.54 2.43
C LYS A 21 -0.44 13.94 2.04
N ILE A 22 -0.53 12.62 2.05
CA ILE A 22 -1.78 11.87 1.86
C ILE A 22 -2.29 11.50 3.25
N SER A 23 -3.54 11.88 3.54
CA SER A 23 -4.27 11.52 4.75
C SER A 23 -4.97 10.18 4.56
N LEU A 24 -5.21 9.46 5.65
CA LEU A 24 -6.04 8.25 5.68
C LEU A 24 -7.45 8.51 5.10
N THR A 25 -7.95 9.73 5.25
CA THR A 25 -9.27 10.15 4.75
C THR A 25 -9.28 10.51 3.27
N ASP A 26 -8.12 10.59 2.61
CA ASP A 26 -8.04 11.04 1.22
C ASP A 26 -8.53 9.95 0.26
N GLU A 27 -8.44 8.68 0.66
CA GLU A 27 -8.84 7.52 -0.15
C GLU A 27 -9.66 6.54 0.69
N VAL A 28 -10.93 6.34 0.34
CA VAL A 28 -11.80 5.34 0.98
C VAL A 28 -11.79 4.07 0.15
N CYS A 29 -11.38 2.94 0.74
CA CYS A 29 -11.41 1.65 0.05
C CYS A 29 -12.86 1.18 -0.15
N PRO A 30 -13.34 0.98 -1.40
CA PRO A 30 -14.70 0.48 -1.66
C PRO A 30 -14.96 -0.93 -1.11
N LEU A 31 -13.89 -1.66 -0.78
CA LEU A 31 -13.92 -3.04 -0.27
C LEU A 31 -13.86 -3.11 1.27
N SER A 32 -13.76 -1.97 1.95
CA SER A 32 -13.80 -1.89 3.41
C SER A 32 -15.23 -1.57 3.87
N GLU A 33 -15.78 -2.38 4.78
CA GLU A 33 -17.02 -2.03 5.50
C GLU A 33 -16.80 -0.97 6.60
N GLY A 34 -15.55 -0.50 6.76
CA GLY A 34 -15.16 0.51 7.74
C GLY A 34 -15.54 1.94 7.35
N THR A 35 -15.38 2.85 8.31
CA THR A 35 -15.51 4.30 8.17
C THR A 35 -14.25 4.92 7.55
N PRO A 36 -14.29 6.19 7.08
CA PRO A 36 -13.11 6.89 6.55
C PRO A 36 -11.94 7.05 7.54
N HIS A 37 -12.14 6.71 8.82
CA HIS A 37 -11.10 6.71 9.85
C HIS A 37 -10.50 5.32 10.08
N ASP A 38 -11.02 4.29 9.40
CA ASP A 38 -10.54 2.92 9.52
C ASP A 38 -9.48 2.63 8.46
N TYR A 39 -8.32 2.17 8.93
CA TYR A 39 -7.22 1.77 8.06
C TYR A 39 -7.52 0.41 7.40
N TYR A 40 -7.42 0.35 6.08
CA TYR A 40 -7.56 -0.88 5.29
C TYR A 40 -6.44 -1.01 4.26
N SER A 41 -5.83 -2.19 4.18
CA SER A 41 -4.87 -2.56 3.14
C SER A 41 -5.07 -4.03 2.76
N ASN A 42 -5.00 -4.33 1.46
CA ASN A 42 -4.98 -5.72 1.01
C ASN A 42 -3.61 -6.33 1.33
N GLY A 43 -3.57 -7.58 1.80
CA GLY A 43 -2.30 -8.28 1.95
C GLY A 43 -1.68 -8.53 0.58
N ASP A 44 -0.40 -8.18 0.42
CA ASP A 44 0.32 -8.20 -0.86
C ASP A 44 0.21 -9.52 -1.63
N TYR A 45 0.01 -10.64 -0.93
CA TYR A 45 -0.01 -11.99 -1.51
C TYR A 45 -1.41 -12.52 -1.82
N TRP A 46 -2.47 -11.74 -1.67
CA TRP A 46 -3.85 -12.21 -1.92
C TRP A 46 -4.36 -11.79 -3.30
N TRP A 47 -4.70 -12.77 -4.13
CA TRP A 47 -5.14 -12.60 -5.52
C TRP A 47 -6.56 -13.14 -5.73
N PRO A 48 -7.39 -12.53 -6.59
CA PRO A 48 -8.70 -13.07 -6.92
C PRO A 48 -8.58 -14.44 -7.61
N ASP A 49 -9.50 -15.35 -7.29
CA ASP A 49 -9.57 -16.67 -7.91
C ASP A 49 -10.09 -16.56 -9.36
N PRO A 50 -9.27 -16.82 -10.40
CA PRO A 50 -9.70 -16.68 -11.79
C PRO A 50 -10.73 -17.72 -12.22
N THR A 51 -10.95 -18.77 -11.43
CA THR A 51 -11.91 -19.84 -11.73
C THR A 51 -13.34 -19.48 -11.31
N LYS A 52 -13.51 -18.38 -10.57
CA LYS A 52 -14.79 -17.94 -10.03
C LYS A 52 -15.23 -16.60 -10.59
N LYS A 53 -16.53 -16.46 -10.81
CA LYS A 53 -17.15 -15.27 -11.41
C LYS A 53 -17.01 -14.02 -10.55
N ASP A 54 -16.92 -14.19 -9.24
CA ASP A 54 -16.76 -13.15 -8.23
C ASP A 54 -15.30 -13.00 -7.74
N GLY A 55 -14.39 -13.87 -8.18
CA GLY A 55 -12.98 -13.85 -7.77
C GLY A 55 -12.74 -14.18 -6.29
N LEU A 56 -13.74 -14.71 -5.57
CA LEU A 56 -13.72 -14.92 -4.12
C LEU A 56 -13.83 -16.41 -3.73
N PRO A 57 -13.15 -16.89 -2.67
CA PRO A 57 -12.23 -16.15 -1.81
C PRO A 57 -10.90 -15.91 -2.53
N TYR A 58 -10.14 -14.92 -2.06
CA TYR A 58 -8.81 -14.67 -2.62
C TYR A 58 -7.89 -15.87 -2.31
N LEU A 59 -6.97 -16.14 -3.22
CA LEU A 59 -5.95 -17.18 -3.11
C LEU A 59 -4.62 -16.54 -2.74
N ARG A 60 -3.91 -17.15 -1.78
CA ARG A 60 -2.56 -16.71 -1.40
C ARG A 60 -1.54 -17.17 -2.46
N ARG A 61 -0.81 -16.22 -3.04
CA ARG A 61 0.35 -16.44 -3.91
C ARG A 61 1.58 -15.84 -3.23
N ASP A 62 2.25 -16.66 -2.43
CA ASP A 62 3.43 -16.25 -1.69
C ASP A 62 4.56 -15.82 -2.65
N GLY A 63 5.17 -14.66 -2.39
CA GLY A 63 6.24 -14.12 -3.23
C GLY A 63 5.79 -13.38 -4.50
N GLN A 64 4.49 -13.24 -4.75
CA GLN A 64 3.95 -12.43 -5.86
C GLN A 64 3.05 -11.31 -5.31
N SER A 65 3.55 -10.08 -5.31
CA SER A 65 2.76 -8.90 -4.94
C SER A 65 1.64 -8.67 -5.95
N ASN A 66 0.40 -8.60 -5.48
CA ASN A 66 -0.77 -8.28 -6.29
C ASN A 66 -0.72 -6.77 -6.66
N PRO A 67 -0.56 -6.41 -7.95
CA PRO A 67 -0.50 -5.01 -8.37
C PRO A 67 -1.84 -4.29 -8.21
N ASN A 68 -2.95 -5.04 -8.05
CA ASN A 68 -4.27 -4.49 -7.77
C ASN A 68 -4.58 -4.50 -6.26
N ALA A 69 -3.59 -4.81 -5.40
CA ALA A 69 -3.76 -4.66 -3.96
C ALA A 69 -3.99 -3.18 -3.64
N PHE A 70 -5.04 -2.91 -2.87
CA PHE A 70 -5.28 -1.57 -2.38
C PHE A 70 -4.26 -1.25 -1.29
N LEU A 71 -3.48 -0.19 -1.53
CA LEU A 71 -2.47 0.35 -0.63
C LEU A 71 -2.71 1.86 -0.50
N LEU A 72 -3.00 2.33 0.72
CA LEU A 72 -3.28 3.75 0.98
C LEU A 72 -2.09 4.71 0.71
N ILE A 73 -0.91 4.17 0.42
CA ILE A 73 0.35 4.94 0.37
C ILE A 73 0.86 5.13 -1.07
N GLY A 74 0.07 4.83 -2.11
CA GLY A 74 0.59 4.86 -3.49
C GLY A 74 -0.42 4.84 -4.63
N SER A 75 -1.63 5.36 -4.43
CA SER A 75 -2.60 5.62 -5.51
C SER A 75 -2.12 6.72 -6.47
#